data_AF-A0A9E1KCA8-F1
#
_entry.id   AF-A0A9E1KCA8-F1
#
_cell.length_a   1.000
_cell.length_b   1.000
_cell.length_c   1.000
_cell.angle_alpha   90.00
_cell.angle_beta   90.00
_cell.angle_gamma   90.00
#
_symmetry.space_group_name_H-M   'P 1'
#
loop_
_entity.id
_entity.type
_entity.pdbx_description
1 polymer ?
#
loop_
_entity_poly.entity_id
_entity_poly.type
_entity_poly.pdbx_seq_one_letter_code
_entity_poly.pdbx_strand_id
1 'polypeptide(L)'
;MQKQNRKNLHNLEVQSPPSQQPEAANQPVDTPTPEAAPVPPQDGVQSVEQKPVVRKSAAAPPIFSGAIESEGDSKKSLRQLQAASRDIAAFWVNQKLSDPRSYRLTRVASWMVVENAPPANEGVTQILPPAAERLKFFETTLQKAEHSTLVVELEKTLARSPFWLDGHFLVVKALRALGTEYDKAAKTVIRETANFLNRLPEMMELSFSDQTPFASDQTRMWLDAEVLISSAAGDSAGASTGDAAESWDVALAEAGKKAASGETEQAVSIMQQGLQQAGQQRDQMYWRCALAQLLMQLGDAVPAANILEQICMQLDEEQLSIWEPKLLAHTYNLLFQSYQKQSKKNKDDKCLKEKLDKAYEKLCWFDPVTALSVKGG
;
A
#
# COMPACT_ATOMS: atom_id res chain seq x y z
N MET A 1 -55.26 27.86 -32.24
CA MET A 1 -55.55 26.53 -32.81
C MET A 1 -54.37 25.65 -32.41
N GLN A 2 -54.41 24.76 -31.42
CA GLN A 2 -55.43 23.83 -30.89
C GLN A 2 -55.80 22.65 -31.80
N LYS A 3 -55.50 21.45 -31.27
CA LYS A 3 -56.29 20.19 -31.27
C LYS A 3 -56.22 19.19 -32.45
N GLN A 4 -55.78 17.98 -32.07
CA GLN A 4 -56.48 16.68 -32.17
C GLN A 4 -57.05 16.20 -33.53
N ASN A 5 -56.52 15.06 -34.01
CA ASN A 5 -57.28 13.80 -34.19
C ASN A 5 -56.25 12.64 -34.23
N ARG A 6 -56.38 11.47 -33.55
CA ARG A 6 -57.45 10.45 -33.35
C ARG A 6 -57.51 9.36 -34.44
N LYS A 7 -57.02 8.18 -34.03
CA LYS A 7 -57.50 6.79 -34.28
C LYS A 7 -57.76 6.30 -35.71
N ASN A 8 -57.10 5.18 -36.06
CA ASN A 8 -57.63 3.90 -36.60
C ASN A 8 -56.43 3.06 -37.14
N LEU A 9 -56.44 1.73 -37.32
CA LEU A 9 -57.46 0.66 -37.18
C LEU A 9 -56.75 -0.73 -37.03
N HIS A 10 -57.49 -1.76 -36.59
CA HIS A 10 -57.12 -3.20 -36.45
C HIS A 10 -55.99 -3.56 -35.45
N ASN A 11 -56.02 -4.62 -34.62
CA ASN A 11 -56.81 -5.88 -34.47
C ASN A 11 -56.18 -7.15 -35.07
N LEU A 12 -55.53 -7.96 -34.22
CA LEU A 12 -55.35 -9.42 -34.35
C LEU A 12 -55.00 -10.02 -32.97
N GLU A 13 -55.35 -11.29 -32.75
CA GLU A 13 -55.37 -12.01 -31.45
C GLU A 13 -55.09 -13.51 -31.70
N VAL A 14 -55.14 -14.37 -30.66
CA VAL A 14 -55.03 -15.87 -30.71
C VAL A 14 -53.55 -16.32 -30.80
N GLN A 15 -53.03 -17.38 -30.11
CA GLN A 15 -53.59 -18.72 -29.84
C GLN A 15 -53.07 -19.45 -28.56
N SER A 16 -53.79 -20.50 -28.14
CA SER A 16 -53.53 -21.53 -27.09
C SER A 16 -54.54 -22.70 -27.32
N PRO A 17 -54.68 -23.79 -26.51
CA PRO A 17 -53.82 -24.44 -25.49
C PRO A 17 -53.13 -25.70 -26.11
N PRO A 18 -53.33 -27.02 -25.78
CA PRO A 18 -54.10 -27.79 -24.76
C PRO A 18 -53.27 -28.06 -23.47
N SER A 19 -53.68 -28.75 -22.37
CA SER A 19 -54.88 -29.52 -21.91
C SER A 19 -54.85 -31.06 -21.97
N GLN A 20 -54.76 -31.74 -20.80
CA GLN A 20 -55.63 -32.88 -20.41
C GLN A 20 -55.51 -33.29 -18.91
N GLN A 21 -56.58 -33.93 -18.40
CA GLN A 21 -56.85 -34.51 -17.06
C GLN A 21 -57.67 -35.81 -17.31
N PRO A 22 -57.94 -36.75 -16.36
CA PRO A 22 -58.61 -36.57 -15.05
C PRO A 22 -57.89 -37.40 -13.93
N GLU A 23 -58.43 -38.03 -12.86
CA GLU A 23 -59.81 -38.19 -12.30
C GLU A 23 -59.81 -38.31 -10.74
N ALA A 24 -60.55 -39.25 -10.12
CA ALA A 24 -60.89 -39.25 -8.68
C ALA A 24 -61.16 -40.64 -8.03
N ALA A 25 -61.37 -40.61 -6.69
CA ALA A 25 -62.27 -41.46 -5.87
C ALA A 25 -61.68 -42.38 -4.77
N ASN A 26 -62.09 -42.08 -3.52
CA ASN A 26 -62.43 -42.93 -2.36
C ASN A 26 -61.43 -43.92 -1.69
N GLN A 27 -61.65 -44.07 -0.37
CA GLN A 27 -61.10 -45.07 0.54
C GLN A 27 -61.86 -46.42 0.43
N PRO A 28 -61.36 -47.50 1.05
CA PRO A 28 -61.92 -47.84 2.37
C PRO A 28 -60.87 -48.17 3.45
N VAL A 29 -61.36 -48.43 4.66
CA VAL A 29 -60.63 -48.71 5.91
C VAL A 29 -60.34 -50.21 6.06
N ASP A 30 -59.21 -50.58 6.65
CA ASP A 30 -59.16 -51.74 7.56
C ASP A 30 -57.99 -51.67 8.56
N THR A 31 -58.24 -52.15 9.79
CA THR A 31 -57.24 -52.37 10.85
C THR A 31 -57.59 -53.65 11.60
N PRO A 32 -56.62 -54.54 11.87
CA PRO A 32 -56.31 -54.76 13.30
C PRO A 32 -54.84 -55.08 13.65
N THR A 33 -54.49 -54.73 14.89
CA THR A 33 -53.38 -55.20 15.76
C THR A 33 -53.58 -56.71 16.08
N PRO A 34 -52.56 -57.57 16.41
CA PRO A 34 -51.36 -57.34 17.24
C PRO A 34 -50.04 -57.95 16.64
N GLU A 35 -48.91 -58.21 17.31
CA GLU A 35 -48.55 -58.25 18.75
C GLU A 35 -47.08 -57.85 19.07
N ALA A 36 -46.27 -58.75 19.67
CA ALA A 36 -44.92 -58.54 20.23
C ALA A 36 -44.02 -59.78 19.92
N ALA A 37 -42.70 -59.86 20.14
CA ALA A 37 -41.62 -59.03 20.70
C ALA A 37 -40.26 -59.58 20.12
N PRO A 38 -39.04 -59.25 20.62
CA PRO A 38 -38.57 -58.15 21.46
C PRO A 38 -37.39 -57.35 20.82
N VAL A 39 -36.84 -56.37 21.53
CA VAL A 39 -35.56 -55.68 21.19
C VAL A 39 -34.55 -55.86 22.34
N PRO A 40 -33.26 -56.16 22.08
CA PRO A 40 -32.24 -56.33 23.12
C PRO A 40 -31.87 -55.01 23.84
N PRO A 41 -31.23 -55.08 25.02
CA PRO A 41 -31.19 -53.97 25.98
C PRO A 41 -30.18 -52.85 25.66
N GLN A 42 -30.33 -51.77 26.44
CA GLN A 42 -29.59 -50.52 26.37
C GLN A 42 -28.15 -50.64 26.89
N ASP A 43 -27.25 -49.81 26.36
CA ASP A 43 -25.99 -49.46 27.00
C ASP A 43 -25.97 -47.96 27.38
N GLY A 44 -25.17 -47.59 28.39
CA GLY A 44 -25.47 -46.43 29.25
C GLY A 44 -25.24 -45.03 28.66
N VAL A 45 -26.21 -44.13 28.85
CA VAL A 45 -26.04 -42.68 28.61
C VAL A 45 -25.16 -42.06 29.70
N GLN A 46 -23.91 -41.74 29.39
CA GLN A 46 -23.09 -40.86 30.24
C GLN A 46 -23.35 -39.39 29.90
N SER A 47 -24.07 -38.70 30.79
CA SER A 47 -24.24 -37.25 30.72
C SER A 47 -22.93 -36.54 31.09
N VAL A 48 -22.32 -35.85 30.13
CA VAL A 48 -21.10 -35.07 30.37
C VAL A 48 -21.49 -33.65 30.81
N GLU A 49 -21.59 -33.46 32.13
CA GLU A 49 -21.94 -32.18 32.74
C GLU A 49 -20.85 -31.11 32.47
N GLN A 50 -21.09 -30.24 31.49
CA GLN A 50 -20.15 -29.18 31.12
C GLN A 50 -20.13 -28.04 32.16
N LYS A 51 -19.27 -28.18 33.16
CA LYS A 51 -18.93 -27.06 34.05
C LYS A 51 -18.34 -25.90 33.23
N PRO A 52 -18.77 -24.64 33.48
CA PRO A 52 -18.25 -23.49 32.74
C PRO A 52 -16.77 -23.29 33.08
N VAL A 53 -15.90 -23.50 32.08
CA VAL A 53 -14.47 -23.23 32.21
C VAL A 53 -14.25 -21.72 32.21
N VAL A 54 -14.29 -21.13 33.40
CA VAL A 54 -13.81 -19.77 33.64
C VAL A 54 -12.33 -19.74 33.27
N ARG A 55 -12.02 -19.21 32.08
CA ARG A 55 -10.65 -18.90 31.67
C ARG A 55 -10.09 -17.91 32.68
N LYS A 56 -9.29 -18.40 33.63
CA LYS A 56 -8.42 -17.52 34.43
C LYS A 56 -7.59 -16.70 33.45
N SER A 57 -7.72 -15.38 33.51
CA SER A 57 -6.77 -14.50 32.85
C SER A 57 -5.39 -14.80 33.43
N ALA A 58 -4.48 -15.30 32.60
CA ALA A 58 -3.10 -15.48 33.00
C ALA A 58 -2.51 -14.09 33.16
N ALA A 59 -2.28 -13.68 34.40
CA ALA A 59 -1.68 -12.38 34.69
C ALA A 59 -0.34 -12.27 33.95
N ALA A 60 -0.18 -11.21 33.17
CA ALA A 60 1.08 -10.96 32.47
C ALA A 60 2.23 -10.93 33.49
N PRO A 61 3.38 -11.56 33.20
CA PRO A 61 4.50 -11.57 34.14
C PRO A 61 4.95 -10.13 34.41
N PRO A 62 5.23 -9.77 35.67
CA PRO A 62 5.64 -8.41 36.00
C PRO A 62 6.91 -8.03 35.25
N ILE A 63 6.97 -6.78 34.78
CA ILE A 63 8.20 -6.18 34.27
C ILE A 63 9.23 -6.25 35.41
N PHE A 64 10.45 -6.67 35.09
CA PHE A 64 11.54 -6.87 36.04
C PHE A 64 11.80 -5.59 36.85
N SER A 65 11.62 -5.69 38.18
CA SER A 65 11.80 -4.59 39.14
C SER A 65 13.11 -4.69 39.93
N GLY A 66 14.06 -5.52 39.47
CA GLY A 66 15.43 -5.55 39.99
C GLY A 66 16.29 -4.44 39.38
N ALA A 67 17.47 -4.21 39.96
CA ALA A 67 18.48 -3.36 39.35
C ALA A 67 19.01 -3.98 38.05
N ILE A 68 19.28 -3.15 37.03
CA ILE A 68 19.88 -3.60 35.77
C ILE A 68 21.40 -3.61 35.97
N GLU A 69 21.90 -4.70 36.55
CA GLU A 69 23.31 -4.89 36.89
C GLU A 69 24.11 -5.60 35.78
N SER A 70 23.43 -6.20 34.80
CA SER A 70 24.04 -6.88 33.66
C SER A 70 23.36 -6.57 32.32
N GLU A 71 24.10 -6.77 31.24
CA GLU A 71 23.57 -6.72 29.86
C GLU A 71 22.47 -7.78 29.63
N GLY A 72 22.56 -8.91 30.32
CA GLY A 72 21.53 -9.97 30.29
C GLY A 72 20.21 -9.51 30.91
N ASP A 73 20.27 -8.81 32.05
CA ASP A 73 19.09 -8.25 32.72
C ASP A 73 18.50 -7.07 31.93
N SER A 74 19.34 -6.27 31.26
CA SER A 74 18.89 -5.26 30.29
C SER A 74 18.10 -5.90 29.15
N LYS A 75 18.68 -6.91 28.46
CA LYS A 75 18.03 -7.65 27.36
C LYS A 75 16.75 -8.37 27.80
N LYS A 76 16.69 -8.87 29.03
CA LYS A 76 15.50 -9.49 29.63
C LYS A 76 14.39 -8.47 29.93
N SER A 77 14.74 -7.36 30.57
CA SER A 77 13.82 -6.26 30.89
C SER A 77 13.25 -5.62 29.62
N LEU A 78 14.08 -5.45 28.60
CA LEU A 78 13.67 -4.91 27.30
C LEU A 78 12.67 -5.82 26.58
N ARG A 79 12.86 -7.15 26.61
CA ARG A 79 11.86 -8.11 26.08
C ARG A 79 10.52 -8.03 26.81
N GLN A 80 10.52 -7.79 28.12
CA GLN A 80 9.29 -7.59 28.89
C GLN A 80 8.61 -6.25 28.57
N LEU A 81 9.39 -5.18 28.43
CA LEU A 81 8.90 -3.88 27.96
C LEU A 81 8.25 -4.01 26.57
N GLN A 82 8.87 -4.76 25.64
CA GLN A 82 8.28 -5.06 24.33
C GLN A 82 6.98 -5.85 24.44
N ALA A 83 6.88 -6.83 25.35
CA ALA A 83 5.64 -7.58 25.57
C ALA A 83 4.52 -6.66 26.08
N ALA A 84 4.76 -5.93 27.18
CA ALA A 84 3.80 -4.99 27.75
C ALA A 84 3.40 -3.88 26.74
N SER A 85 4.34 -3.42 25.91
CA SER A 85 4.06 -2.43 24.86
C SER A 85 3.07 -2.93 23.82
N ARG A 86 3.13 -4.21 23.43
CA ARG A 86 2.16 -4.83 22.52
C ARG A 86 0.76 -4.87 23.15
N ASP A 87 0.66 -5.27 24.42
CA ASP A 87 -0.62 -5.37 25.12
C ASP A 87 -1.27 -4.00 25.34
N ILE A 88 -0.47 -2.99 25.74
CA ILE A 88 -0.91 -1.60 25.90
C ILE A 88 -1.33 -0.99 24.55
N ALA A 89 -0.52 -1.17 23.49
CA ALA A 89 -0.85 -0.70 22.17
C ALA A 89 -2.15 -1.34 21.66
N ALA A 90 -2.28 -2.67 21.75
CA ALA A 90 -3.49 -3.39 21.36
C ALA A 90 -4.72 -2.89 22.12
N PHE A 91 -4.63 -2.66 23.44
CA PHE A 91 -5.71 -2.05 24.21
C PHE A 91 -6.09 -0.67 23.67
N TRP A 92 -5.12 0.22 23.43
CA TRP A 92 -5.40 1.56 22.90
C TRP A 92 -5.99 1.55 21.48
N VAL A 93 -5.53 0.67 20.57
CA VAL A 93 -6.14 0.51 19.23
C VAL A 93 -7.62 0.12 19.34
N ASN A 94 -7.97 -0.82 20.23
CA ASN A 94 -9.36 -1.26 20.42
C ASN A 94 -10.23 -0.21 21.14
N GLN A 95 -9.65 0.74 21.89
CA GLN A 95 -10.37 1.84 22.53
C GLN A 95 -10.59 3.04 21.58
N LYS A 96 -9.57 3.42 20.80
CA LYS A 96 -9.65 4.57 19.89
C LYS A 96 -8.66 4.47 18.73
N LEU A 97 -9.19 4.14 17.55
CA LEU A 97 -8.42 4.05 16.30
C LEU A 97 -7.76 5.39 15.88
N SER A 98 -8.28 6.54 16.30
CA SER A 98 -7.70 7.87 16.05
C SER A 98 -6.68 8.33 17.13
N ASP A 99 -6.28 7.49 18.07
CA ASP A 99 -5.19 7.79 19.03
C ASP A 99 -3.81 7.44 18.44
N PRO A 100 -2.91 8.41 18.17
CA PRO A 100 -1.59 8.14 17.60
C PRO A 100 -0.63 7.38 18.54
N ARG A 101 -0.92 7.32 19.85
CA ARG A 101 -0.01 6.72 20.84
C ARG A 101 0.14 5.21 20.67
N SER A 102 -0.93 4.52 20.28
CA SER A 102 -0.90 3.07 20.03
C SER A 102 0.03 2.72 18.89
N TYR A 103 -0.17 3.34 17.73
CA TYR A 103 0.64 3.12 16.52
C TYR A 103 2.12 3.39 16.78
N ARG A 104 2.46 4.49 17.49
CA ARG A 104 3.84 4.80 17.87
C ARG A 104 4.43 3.72 18.78
N LEU A 105 3.69 3.30 19.81
CA LEU A 105 4.16 2.28 20.75
C LEU A 105 4.43 0.94 20.04
N THR A 106 3.56 0.51 19.12
CA THR A 106 3.80 -0.69 18.28
C THR A 106 5.13 -0.60 17.52
N ARG A 107 5.40 0.52 16.83
CA ARG A 107 6.59 0.68 15.97
C ARG A 107 7.87 0.80 16.81
N VAL A 108 7.89 1.72 17.78
CA VAL A 108 9.06 1.96 18.63
C VAL A 108 9.45 0.69 19.38
N ALA A 109 8.51 0.02 20.03
CA ALA A 109 8.80 -1.21 20.76
C ALA A 109 9.30 -2.34 19.84
N SER A 110 8.78 -2.45 18.62
CA SER A 110 9.19 -3.51 17.69
C SER A 110 10.57 -3.27 17.08
N TRP A 111 10.90 -2.03 16.72
CA TRP A 111 12.12 -1.70 15.97
C TRP A 111 13.29 -1.20 16.81
N MET A 112 13.09 -0.80 18.08
CA MET A 112 14.18 -0.30 18.94
C MET A 112 15.30 -1.31 19.23
N VAL A 113 15.06 -2.61 19.03
CA VAL A 113 16.05 -3.69 19.20
C VAL A 113 16.78 -4.07 17.90
N VAL A 114 16.38 -3.47 16.77
CA VAL A 114 16.90 -3.82 15.44
C VAL A 114 17.96 -2.79 15.10
N GLU A 115 19.22 -3.07 15.44
CA GLU A 115 20.36 -2.18 15.20
C GLU A 115 20.96 -2.30 13.80
N ASN A 116 20.88 -3.49 13.21
CA ASN A 116 21.41 -3.84 11.88
C ASN A 116 20.32 -4.57 11.07
N ALA A 117 20.49 -4.64 9.75
CA ALA A 117 19.63 -5.48 8.91
C ALA A 117 19.75 -6.97 9.29
N PRO A 118 18.66 -7.76 9.15
CA PRO A 118 18.69 -9.19 9.44
C PRO A 118 19.55 -9.94 8.40
N PRO A 119 20.31 -10.98 8.80
CA PRO A 119 21.14 -11.75 7.88
C PRO A 119 20.35 -12.31 6.69
N ALA A 120 20.84 -12.02 5.49
CA ALA A 120 20.26 -12.42 4.22
C ALA A 120 21.28 -13.16 3.34
N ASN A 121 20.79 -14.05 2.49
CA ASN A 121 21.54 -14.64 1.39
C ASN A 121 20.84 -14.26 0.08
N GLU A 122 21.54 -13.58 -0.83
CA GLU A 122 20.95 -13.08 -2.10
C GLU A 122 19.67 -12.24 -1.88
N GLY A 123 19.64 -11.44 -0.80
CA GLY A 123 18.48 -10.64 -0.38
C GLY A 123 17.41 -11.40 0.42
N VAL A 124 17.45 -12.73 0.44
CA VAL A 124 16.47 -13.59 1.14
C VAL A 124 16.89 -13.82 2.60
N THR A 125 16.03 -13.43 3.54
CA THR A 125 16.25 -13.58 4.99
C THR A 125 15.65 -14.89 5.53
N GLN A 126 16.06 -15.30 6.75
CA GLN A 126 15.40 -16.41 7.46
C GLN A 126 14.11 -15.99 8.21
N ILE A 127 13.58 -14.80 7.95
CA ILE A 127 12.38 -14.30 8.61
C ILE A 127 11.14 -14.86 7.91
N LEU A 128 10.23 -15.47 8.67
CA LEU A 128 8.97 -15.98 8.15
C LEU A 128 8.02 -14.82 7.76
N PRO A 129 7.30 -14.93 6.63
CA PRO A 129 6.25 -13.98 6.26
C PRO A 129 5.04 -14.08 7.22
N PRO A 130 4.11 -13.11 7.20
CA PRO A 130 2.81 -13.29 7.83
C PRO A 130 2.08 -14.52 7.25
N ALA A 131 1.39 -15.28 8.08
CA ALA A 131 0.68 -16.48 7.64
C ALA A 131 -0.34 -16.17 6.53
N ALA A 132 -0.37 -16.98 5.47
CA ALA A 132 -1.19 -16.74 4.27
C ALA A 132 -2.71 -16.59 4.55
N GLU A 133 -3.22 -17.23 5.60
CA GLU A 133 -4.60 -17.04 6.07
C GLU A 133 -4.89 -15.60 6.52
N ARG A 134 -3.90 -14.93 7.14
CA ARG A 134 -4.00 -13.51 7.55
C ARG A 134 -3.97 -12.59 6.34
N LEU A 135 -3.11 -12.87 5.36
CA LEU A 135 -3.06 -12.11 4.11
C LEU A 135 -4.42 -12.14 3.40
N LYS A 136 -4.98 -13.34 3.19
CA LYS A 136 -6.33 -13.53 2.61
C LYS A 136 -7.44 -12.87 3.43
N PHE A 137 -7.34 -12.89 4.76
CA PHE A 137 -8.27 -12.18 5.63
C PHE A 137 -8.18 -10.66 5.41
N PHE A 138 -6.99 -10.08 5.31
CA PHE A 138 -6.81 -8.65 5.06
C PHE A 138 -7.32 -8.23 3.69
N GLU A 139 -7.04 -9.01 2.64
CA GLU A 139 -7.59 -8.82 1.28
C GLU A 139 -9.13 -8.81 1.30
N THR A 140 -9.74 -9.83 1.93
CA THR A 140 -11.21 -9.96 2.03
C THR A 140 -11.83 -8.82 2.83
N THR A 141 -11.20 -8.40 3.93
CA THR A 141 -11.71 -7.32 4.81
C THR A 141 -11.56 -5.96 4.14
N LEU A 142 -10.50 -5.75 3.35
CA LEU A 142 -10.30 -4.55 2.53
C LEU A 142 -11.34 -4.45 1.40
N GLN A 143 -11.64 -5.55 0.71
CA GLN A 143 -12.68 -5.61 -0.33
C GLN A 143 -14.08 -5.25 0.20
N LYS A 144 -14.36 -5.54 1.48
CA LYS A 144 -15.63 -5.19 2.15
C LYS A 144 -15.66 -3.76 2.73
N ALA A 145 -14.57 -3.00 2.60
CA ALA A 145 -14.39 -1.69 3.25
C ALA A 145 -14.56 -1.69 4.79
N GLU A 146 -14.32 -2.83 5.46
CA GLU A 146 -14.41 -2.98 6.93
C GLU A 146 -13.16 -2.37 7.62
N HIS A 147 -12.83 -1.12 7.31
CA HIS A 147 -11.54 -0.49 7.63
C HIS A 147 -11.22 -0.44 9.13
N SER A 148 -12.24 -0.27 10.00
CA SER A 148 -12.05 -0.29 11.46
C SER A 148 -11.55 -1.66 11.95
N THR A 149 -12.19 -2.74 11.50
CA THR A 149 -11.78 -4.14 11.80
C THR A 149 -10.40 -4.42 11.22
N LEU A 150 -10.16 -3.98 10.00
CA LEU A 150 -8.89 -4.16 9.28
C LEU A 150 -7.70 -3.56 10.06
N VAL A 151 -7.82 -2.32 10.56
CA VAL A 151 -6.74 -1.68 11.34
C VAL A 151 -6.46 -2.43 12.65
N VAL A 152 -7.50 -2.84 13.39
CA VAL A 152 -7.35 -3.63 14.64
C VAL A 152 -6.57 -4.93 14.38
N GLU A 153 -6.88 -5.62 13.29
CA GLU A 153 -6.27 -6.91 12.96
C GLU A 153 -4.88 -6.78 12.32
N LEU A 154 -4.62 -5.72 11.55
CA LEU A 154 -3.29 -5.41 11.03
C LEU A 154 -2.31 -5.11 12.17
N GLU A 155 -2.68 -4.26 13.14
CA GLU A 155 -1.82 -3.92 14.28
C GLU A 155 -1.44 -5.18 15.10
N LYS A 156 -2.38 -6.11 15.32
CA LYS A 156 -2.11 -7.41 15.98
C LYS A 156 -1.10 -8.26 15.22
N THR A 157 -1.11 -8.22 13.89
CA THR A 157 -0.14 -8.96 13.05
C THR A 157 1.21 -8.23 13.00
N LEU A 158 1.25 -6.91 12.82
CA LEU A 158 2.48 -6.12 12.79
C LEU A 158 3.27 -6.17 14.10
N ALA A 159 2.58 -6.26 15.25
CA ALA A 159 3.21 -6.51 16.54
C ALA A 159 4.01 -7.83 16.63
N ARG A 160 3.83 -8.75 15.67
CA ARG A 160 4.56 -10.03 15.54
C ARG A 160 5.42 -10.12 14.28
N SER A 161 5.03 -9.47 13.20
CA SER A 161 5.72 -9.42 11.90
C SER A 161 6.09 -7.97 11.53
N PRO A 162 6.97 -7.29 12.29
CA PRO A 162 7.22 -5.85 12.15
C PRO A 162 8.06 -5.47 10.92
N PHE A 163 8.53 -6.45 10.15
CA PHE A 163 9.26 -6.23 8.90
C PHE A 163 8.36 -6.32 7.65
N TRP A 164 7.06 -6.58 7.83
CA TRP A 164 6.09 -6.61 6.74
C TRP A 164 5.59 -5.20 6.42
N LEU A 165 6.33 -4.49 5.56
CA LEU A 165 6.12 -3.09 5.25
C LEU A 165 4.78 -2.85 4.51
N ASP A 166 4.30 -3.80 3.71
CA ASP A 166 2.95 -3.71 3.11
C ASP A 166 1.86 -3.60 4.18
N GLY A 167 2.02 -4.27 5.32
CA GLY A 167 1.07 -4.16 6.43
C GLY A 167 1.01 -2.74 7.02
N HIS A 168 2.14 -2.02 7.03
CA HIS A 168 2.18 -0.61 7.46
C HIS A 168 1.48 0.30 6.44
N PHE A 169 1.70 0.06 5.14
CA PHE A 169 0.98 0.73 4.06
C PHE A 169 -0.53 0.49 4.14
N LEU A 170 -0.96 -0.76 4.37
CA LEU A 170 -2.37 -1.13 4.54
C LEU A 170 -3.02 -0.43 5.76
N VAL A 171 -2.31 -0.29 6.88
CA VAL A 171 -2.79 0.50 8.03
C VAL A 171 -3.00 1.96 7.65
N VAL A 172 -2.04 2.58 6.96
CA VAL A 172 -2.15 3.98 6.50
C VAL A 172 -3.30 4.16 5.50
N LYS A 173 -3.48 3.22 4.56
CA LYS A 173 -4.59 3.22 3.59
C LYS A 173 -5.95 3.08 4.28
N ALA A 174 -6.08 2.17 5.26
CA ALA A 174 -7.31 1.96 6.00
C ALA A 174 -7.65 3.14 6.94
N LEU A 175 -6.66 3.72 7.62
CA LEU A 175 -6.85 4.94 8.43
C LEU A 175 -7.31 6.13 7.57
N ARG A 176 -6.77 6.29 6.36
CA ARG A 176 -7.23 7.32 5.41
C ARG A 176 -8.67 7.12 4.96
N ALA A 177 -9.05 5.88 4.66
CA ALA A 177 -10.42 5.54 4.26
C ALA A 177 -11.45 5.77 5.38
N LEU A 178 -11.03 5.75 6.65
CA LEU A 178 -11.88 6.11 7.80
C LEU A 178 -12.08 7.64 7.98
N GLY A 179 -11.31 8.48 7.28
CA GLY A 179 -11.53 9.93 7.22
C GLY A 179 -10.54 10.79 8.03
N THR A 180 -10.79 12.10 8.03
CA THR A 180 -9.80 13.12 8.47
C THR A 180 -9.46 13.10 9.95
N GLU A 181 -10.31 12.56 10.83
CA GLU A 181 -10.00 12.43 12.25
C GLU A 181 -8.84 11.45 12.53
N TYR A 182 -8.58 10.52 11.60
CA TYR A 182 -7.53 9.50 11.67
C TYR A 182 -6.19 9.96 11.07
N ASP A 183 -6.13 11.14 10.45
CA ASP A 183 -4.92 11.69 9.82
C ASP A 183 -3.71 11.73 10.78
N LYS A 184 -3.93 12.05 12.06
CA LYS A 184 -2.87 12.05 13.09
C LYS A 184 -2.32 10.66 13.39
N ALA A 185 -3.14 9.62 13.29
CA ALA A 185 -2.70 8.23 13.41
C ALA A 185 -1.94 7.80 12.15
N ALA A 186 -2.48 8.08 10.95
CA ALA A 186 -1.83 7.76 9.68
C ALA A 186 -0.45 8.42 9.55
N LYS A 187 -0.34 9.72 9.83
CA LYS A 187 0.93 10.46 9.86
C LYS A 187 1.91 9.94 10.92
N THR A 188 1.41 9.38 12.02
CA THR A 188 2.28 8.73 13.01
C THR A 188 2.85 7.41 12.46
N VAL A 189 2.04 6.57 11.80
CA VAL A 189 2.54 5.34 11.15
C VAL A 189 3.55 5.66 10.05
N ILE A 190 3.28 6.65 9.20
CA ILE A 190 4.23 7.17 8.20
C ILE A 190 5.56 7.54 8.87
N ARG A 191 5.52 8.46 9.84
CA ARG A 191 6.74 9.02 10.44
C ARG A 191 7.56 7.99 11.21
N GLU A 192 6.94 7.12 12.01
CA GLU A 192 7.72 6.09 12.70
C GLU A 192 8.31 5.06 11.72
N THR A 193 7.68 4.85 10.55
CA THR A 193 8.22 3.99 9.48
C THR A 193 9.40 4.66 8.77
N ALA A 194 9.35 5.98 8.54
CA ALA A 194 10.49 6.76 8.05
C ALA A 194 11.69 6.67 9.00
N ASN A 195 11.45 6.88 10.31
CA ASN A 195 12.46 6.76 11.37
C ASN A 195 13.16 5.37 11.38
N PHE A 196 12.48 4.32 10.94
CA PHE A 196 13.06 2.98 10.80
C PHE A 196 13.89 2.85 9.51
N LEU A 197 13.32 3.22 8.36
CA LEU A 197 13.95 3.04 7.05
C LEU A 197 15.16 3.97 6.82
N ASN A 198 15.16 5.20 7.32
CA ASN A 198 16.34 6.06 7.26
C ASN A 198 17.54 5.47 8.00
N ARG A 199 17.28 4.68 9.04
CA ARG A 199 18.31 4.04 9.88
C ARG A 199 18.77 2.69 9.31
N LEU A 200 17.91 2.03 8.53
CA LEU A 200 18.17 0.73 7.89
C LEU A 200 17.51 0.70 6.49
N PRO A 201 18.06 1.41 5.48
CA PRO A 201 17.44 1.52 4.15
C PRO A 201 17.41 0.18 3.39
N GLU A 202 18.40 -0.68 3.65
CA GLU A 202 18.51 -2.06 3.15
C GLU A 202 17.22 -2.88 3.34
N MET A 203 16.42 -2.57 4.36
CA MET A 203 15.14 -3.23 4.66
C MET A 203 14.10 -3.13 3.52
N MET A 204 14.27 -2.22 2.56
CA MET A 204 13.40 -2.10 1.39
C MET A 204 13.72 -3.14 0.29
N GLU A 205 14.94 -3.68 0.28
CA GLU A 205 15.41 -4.62 -0.75
C GLU A 205 15.27 -6.09 -0.33
N LEU A 206 15.12 -6.36 0.97
CA LEU A 206 15.07 -7.70 1.55
C LEU A 206 13.74 -8.45 1.32
N SER A 207 13.83 -9.77 1.32
CA SER A 207 12.71 -10.73 1.26
C SER A 207 12.62 -11.63 2.49
N PHE A 208 11.41 -12.10 2.77
CA PHE A 208 11.10 -13.20 3.67
C PHE A 208 11.64 -14.54 3.15
N SER A 209 11.63 -15.57 4.01
CA SER A 209 12.15 -16.92 3.72
C SER A 209 11.45 -17.67 2.58
N ASP A 210 10.27 -17.22 2.17
CA ASP A 210 9.50 -17.71 1.02
C ASP A 210 9.78 -16.92 -0.27
N GLN A 211 10.79 -16.03 -0.25
CA GLN A 211 11.16 -15.08 -1.30
C GLN A 211 10.21 -13.88 -1.48
N THR A 212 9.08 -13.81 -0.76
CA THR A 212 8.18 -12.65 -0.77
C THR A 212 8.91 -11.40 -0.25
N PRO A 213 8.91 -10.25 -0.96
CA PRO A 213 9.62 -9.05 -0.51
C PRO A 213 9.00 -8.44 0.75
N PHE A 214 9.80 -7.76 1.57
CA PHE A 214 9.30 -7.02 2.74
C PHE A 214 8.38 -5.84 2.35
N ALA A 215 8.65 -5.22 1.20
CA ALA A 215 7.79 -4.24 0.53
C ALA A 215 7.56 -4.66 -0.93
N SER A 216 6.30 -4.87 -1.30
CA SER A 216 5.85 -4.97 -2.69
C SER A 216 6.06 -3.66 -3.45
N ASP A 217 6.02 -3.70 -4.79
CA ASP A 217 6.23 -2.51 -5.64
C ASP A 217 5.31 -1.33 -5.30
N GLN A 218 4.03 -1.60 -4.98
CA GLN A 218 3.08 -0.55 -4.57
C GLN A 218 3.47 0.08 -3.22
N THR A 219 3.98 -0.72 -2.28
CA THR A 219 4.51 -0.22 -1.01
C THR A 219 5.79 0.58 -1.24
N ARG A 220 6.72 0.11 -2.08
CA ARG A 220 7.95 0.86 -2.44
C ARG A 220 7.61 2.25 -2.99
N MET A 221 6.68 2.33 -3.95
CA MET A 221 6.18 3.61 -4.48
C MET A 221 5.61 4.54 -3.40
N TRP A 222 4.92 4.02 -2.38
CA TRP A 222 4.44 4.81 -1.24
C TRP A 222 5.57 5.22 -0.28
N LEU A 223 6.55 4.35 -0.06
CA LEU A 223 7.73 4.66 0.75
C LEU A 223 8.50 5.84 0.14
N ASP A 224 8.78 5.77 -1.16
CA ASP A 224 9.48 6.82 -1.89
C ASP A 224 8.68 8.14 -1.93
N ALA A 225 7.40 8.08 -2.33
CA ALA A 225 6.58 9.27 -2.57
C ALA A 225 6.05 9.97 -1.31
N GLU A 226 6.17 9.36 -0.12
CA GLU A 226 5.63 9.94 1.10
C GLU A 226 6.46 9.68 2.36
N VAL A 227 7.00 8.48 2.56
CA VAL A 227 7.66 8.12 3.83
C VAL A 227 9.06 8.73 3.92
N LEU A 228 9.89 8.54 2.89
CA LEU A 228 11.26 9.06 2.86
C LEU A 228 11.30 10.60 2.72
N ILE A 229 10.49 11.15 1.82
CA ILE A 229 10.34 12.62 1.62
C ILE A 229 9.90 13.32 2.92
N SER A 230 8.97 12.74 3.69
CA SER A 230 8.52 13.32 4.96
C SER A 230 9.62 13.49 6.01
N SER A 231 10.76 12.80 5.86
CA SER A 231 11.87 12.90 6.81
C SER A 231 12.99 13.85 6.38
N ALA A 232 13.16 14.10 5.08
CA ALA A 232 14.08 15.14 4.59
C ALA A 232 13.70 16.52 5.14
N ALA A 233 12.39 16.79 5.28
CA ALA A 233 11.87 17.99 5.93
C ALA A 233 12.11 18.06 7.46
N GLY A 234 12.65 17.00 8.08
CA GLY A 234 12.91 16.93 9.53
C GLY A 234 14.33 17.37 9.92
N ASP A 235 15.35 16.84 9.23
CA ASP A 235 16.76 17.01 9.62
C ASP A 235 17.55 18.01 8.75
N SER A 236 16.99 18.50 7.63
CA SER A 236 17.65 19.48 6.74
C SER A 236 17.69 20.93 7.28
N ALA A 237 17.80 21.11 8.60
CA ALA A 237 18.01 22.41 9.25
C ALA A 237 19.48 22.90 9.12
N GLY A 238 20.09 22.69 7.94
CA GLY A 238 21.51 22.96 7.70
C GLY A 238 21.86 23.01 6.20
N ALA A 239 22.08 24.22 5.70
CA ALA A 239 22.76 24.53 4.44
C ALA A 239 22.13 24.03 3.11
N SER A 240 20.87 24.40 2.85
CA SER A 240 20.46 24.85 1.51
C SER A 240 19.85 26.26 1.59
N THR A 241 20.23 27.15 0.67
CA THR A 241 19.85 28.56 0.71
C THR A 241 18.48 28.82 0.09
N GLY A 242 17.45 28.37 0.79
CA GLY A 242 16.04 28.61 0.48
C GLY A 242 15.49 27.69 -0.60
N ASP A 243 14.35 27.07 -0.30
CA ASP A 243 13.18 27.14 -1.16
C ASP A 243 11.92 26.87 -0.33
N ALA A 244 10.80 27.49 -0.71
CA ALA A 244 9.49 26.97 -0.36
C ALA A 244 9.15 25.91 -1.40
N ALA A 245 8.70 24.72 -0.98
CA ALA A 245 8.49 23.57 -1.87
C ALA A 245 7.78 23.99 -3.17
N GLU A 246 8.47 23.80 -4.30
CA GLU A 246 8.08 24.42 -5.56
C GLU A 246 6.71 23.91 -6.02
N SER A 247 5.95 24.75 -6.74
CA SER A 247 4.52 24.48 -7.00
C SER A 247 4.24 23.17 -7.73
N TRP A 248 5.19 22.71 -8.55
CA TRP A 248 5.15 21.44 -9.26
C TRP A 248 5.39 20.23 -8.35
N ASP A 249 6.25 20.32 -7.34
CA ASP A 249 6.55 19.21 -6.42
C ASP A 249 5.35 18.93 -5.50
N VAL A 250 4.72 19.99 -5.00
CA VAL A 250 3.51 19.91 -4.18
C VAL A 250 2.37 19.25 -4.98
N ALA A 251 2.19 19.67 -6.23
CA ALA A 251 1.19 19.11 -7.13
C ALA A 251 1.50 17.69 -7.59
N LEU A 252 2.77 17.34 -7.83
CA LEU A 252 3.22 15.98 -8.11
C LEU A 252 2.92 15.04 -6.94
N ALA A 253 3.13 15.50 -5.71
CA ALA A 253 2.80 14.74 -4.50
C ALA A 253 1.28 14.56 -4.30
N GLU A 254 0.45 15.52 -4.72
CA GLU A 254 -1.03 15.35 -4.72
C GLU A 254 -1.48 14.43 -5.86
N ALA A 255 -0.98 14.64 -7.09
CA ALA A 255 -1.28 13.84 -8.26
C ALA A 255 -0.88 12.36 -8.04
N GLY A 256 0.29 12.10 -7.46
CA GLY A 256 0.72 10.76 -7.08
C GLY A 256 -0.23 10.07 -6.08
N LYS A 257 -0.85 10.83 -5.16
CA LYS A 257 -1.86 10.31 -4.22
C LYS A 257 -3.17 9.96 -4.91
N LYS A 258 -3.60 10.74 -5.91
CA LYS A 258 -4.76 10.41 -6.77
C LYS A 258 -4.48 9.26 -7.75
N ALA A 259 -3.27 9.18 -8.29
CA ALA A 259 -2.83 8.01 -9.05
C ALA A 259 -2.91 6.72 -8.20
N ALA A 260 -2.50 6.79 -6.93
CA ALA A 260 -2.55 5.66 -5.98
C ALA A 260 -3.98 5.29 -5.50
N SER A 261 -4.98 6.17 -5.62
CA SER A 261 -6.40 5.82 -5.44
C SER A 261 -7.05 5.24 -6.72
N GLY A 262 -6.37 5.31 -7.86
CA GLY A 262 -6.88 4.88 -9.17
C GLY A 262 -7.47 6.02 -10.03
N GLU A 263 -7.43 7.26 -9.54
CA GLU A 263 -7.99 8.46 -10.19
C GLU A 263 -6.97 9.10 -11.15
N THR A 264 -6.48 8.32 -12.11
CA THR A 264 -5.37 8.69 -13.01
C THR A 264 -5.65 9.92 -13.86
N GLU A 265 -6.87 10.07 -14.38
CA GLU A 265 -7.30 11.25 -15.14
C GLU A 265 -7.24 12.54 -14.29
N GLN A 266 -7.64 12.47 -13.01
CA GLN A 266 -7.53 13.62 -12.11
C GLN A 266 -6.08 13.95 -11.76
N ALA A 267 -5.23 12.94 -11.59
CA ALA A 267 -3.80 13.12 -11.35
C ALA A 267 -3.14 13.90 -12.51
N VAL A 268 -3.41 13.50 -13.75
CA VAL A 268 -2.92 14.21 -14.94
C VAL A 268 -3.56 15.61 -15.08
N SER A 269 -4.84 15.75 -14.76
CA SER A 269 -5.56 17.03 -14.82
C SER A 269 -4.97 18.10 -13.87
N ILE A 270 -4.57 17.72 -12.65
CA ILE A 270 -3.87 18.60 -11.70
C ILE A 270 -2.58 19.16 -12.32
N MET A 271 -1.75 18.29 -12.91
CA MET A 271 -0.49 18.70 -13.53
C MET A 271 -0.71 19.59 -14.77
N GLN A 272 -1.73 19.31 -15.57
CA GLN A 272 -2.12 20.16 -16.71
C GLN A 272 -2.64 21.53 -16.27
N GLN A 273 -3.41 21.61 -15.18
CA GLN A 273 -3.89 22.87 -14.63
C GLN A 273 -2.73 23.73 -14.11
N GLY A 274 -1.77 23.14 -13.39
CA GLY A 274 -0.56 23.82 -12.95
C GLY A 274 0.28 24.35 -14.12
N LEU A 275 0.47 23.52 -15.15
CA LEU A 275 1.17 23.92 -16.38
C LEU A 275 0.49 25.10 -17.12
N GLN A 276 -0.83 25.22 -17.06
CA GLN A 276 -1.58 26.36 -17.62
C GLN A 276 -1.49 27.62 -16.75
N GLN A 277 -1.24 27.49 -15.45
CA GLN A 277 -1.09 28.60 -14.51
C GLN A 277 0.36 29.12 -14.42
N ALA A 278 1.34 28.33 -14.87
CA ALA A 278 2.75 28.68 -14.89
C ALA A 278 3.05 29.78 -15.93
N GLY A 279 3.22 31.02 -15.45
CA GLY A 279 3.46 32.20 -16.30
C GLY A 279 4.86 32.31 -16.91
N GLN A 280 5.86 31.60 -16.37
CA GLN A 280 7.25 31.63 -16.87
C GLN A 280 7.59 30.35 -17.65
N GLN A 281 8.38 30.47 -18.72
CA GLN A 281 8.84 29.31 -19.51
C GLN A 281 9.61 28.30 -18.66
N ARG A 282 10.48 28.77 -17.76
CA ARG A 282 11.22 27.97 -16.77
C ARG A 282 10.28 27.05 -15.98
N ASP A 283 9.33 27.66 -15.27
CA ASP A 283 8.34 26.97 -14.45
C ASP A 283 7.57 25.92 -15.28
N GLN A 284 7.16 26.27 -16.50
CA GLN A 284 6.50 25.33 -17.40
C GLN A 284 7.35 24.11 -17.77
N MET A 285 8.67 24.23 -17.85
CA MET A 285 9.55 23.07 -18.08
C MET A 285 9.56 22.14 -16.86
N TYR A 286 9.69 22.68 -15.65
CA TYR A 286 9.59 21.90 -14.41
C TYR A 286 8.23 21.19 -14.29
N TRP A 287 7.12 21.88 -14.59
CA TRP A 287 5.78 21.26 -14.65
C TRP A 287 5.69 20.11 -15.68
N ARG A 288 6.36 20.22 -16.84
CA ARG A 288 6.41 19.13 -17.83
C ARG A 288 7.30 17.97 -17.40
N CYS A 289 8.43 18.23 -16.73
CA CYS A 289 9.28 17.20 -16.11
C CYS A 289 8.51 16.40 -15.05
N ALA A 290 7.82 17.11 -14.14
CA ALA A 290 6.98 16.49 -13.11
C ALA A 290 5.82 15.68 -13.70
N LEU A 291 5.17 16.16 -14.77
CA LEU A 291 4.16 15.39 -15.51
C LEU A 291 4.75 14.11 -16.14
N ALA A 292 5.95 14.17 -16.72
CA ALA A 292 6.62 12.98 -17.26
C ALA A 292 7.00 11.98 -16.15
N GLN A 293 7.42 12.46 -14.98
CA GLN A 293 7.68 11.65 -13.80
C GLN A 293 6.40 10.94 -13.29
N LEU A 294 5.26 11.63 -13.25
CA LEU A 294 3.96 11.04 -12.91
C LEU A 294 3.57 9.93 -13.91
N LEU A 295 3.73 10.16 -15.21
CA LEU A 295 3.47 9.14 -16.25
C LEU A 295 4.40 7.93 -16.08
N MET A 296 5.67 8.14 -15.70
CA MET A 296 6.62 7.07 -15.36
C MET A 296 6.28 6.33 -14.06
N GLN A 297 5.53 6.93 -13.13
CA GLN A 297 4.98 6.27 -11.94
C GLN A 297 3.73 5.44 -12.28
N LEU A 298 2.88 5.93 -13.19
CA LEU A 298 1.72 5.20 -13.72
C LEU A 298 2.11 3.98 -14.59
N GLY A 299 3.33 3.97 -15.13
CA GLY A 299 3.89 2.87 -15.93
C GLY A 299 4.01 3.17 -17.44
N ASP A 300 3.51 4.34 -17.86
CA ASP A 300 3.47 4.84 -19.23
C ASP A 300 4.77 5.58 -19.60
N ALA A 301 5.86 4.81 -19.65
CA ALA A 301 7.19 5.33 -19.94
C ALA A 301 7.38 5.86 -21.38
N VAL A 302 6.48 5.54 -22.33
CA VAL A 302 6.57 6.01 -23.73
C VAL A 302 6.03 7.45 -23.89
N PRO A 303 4.81 7.81 -23.42
CA PRO A 303 4.39 9.20 -23.36
C PRO A 303 5.35 10.11 -22.59
N ALA A 304 5.91 9.62 -21.46
CA ALA A 304 6.91 10.36 -20.69
C ALA A 304 8.18 10.64 -21.50
N ALA A 305 8.74 9.64 -22.19
CA ALA A 305 9.89 9.83 -23.07
C ALA A 305 9.63 10.84 -24.18
N ASN A 306 8.46 10.78 -24.84
CA ASN A 306 8.10 11.72 -25.90
C ASN A 306 8.03 13.18 -25.39
N ILE A 307 7.51 13.40 -24.17
CA ILE A 307 7.50 14.72 -23.53
C ILE A 307 8.93 15.18 -23.25
N LEU A 308 9.76 14.32 -22.65
CA LEU A 308 11.14 14.63 -22.28
C LEU A 308 12.05 14.85 -23.50
N GLU A 309 11.85 14.11 -24.60
CA GLU A 309 12.53 14.35 -25.89
C GLU A 309 12.24 15.76 -26.43
N GLN A 310 10.98 16.22 -26.38
CA GLN A 310 10.61 17.57 -26.82
C GLN A 310 11.19 18.67 -25.91
N ILE A 311 11.21 18.46 -24.59
CA ILE A 311 11.87 19.39 -23.66
C ILE A 311 13.37 19.46 -23.97
N CYS A 312 14.04 18.33 -24.15
CA CYS A 312 15.47 18.31 -24.48
C CYS A 312 15.79 19.05 -25.79
N MET A 313 14.95 18.93 -26.83
CA MET A 313 15.11 19.70 -28.07
C MET A 313 15.00 21.21 -27.82
N GLN A 314 13.99 21.65 -27.04
CA GLN A 314 13.80 23.06 -26.70
C GLN A 314 14.96 23.62 -25.84
N LEU A 315 15.46 22.85 -24.87
CA LEU A 315 16.58 23.27 -24.02
C LEU A 315 17.94 23.28 -24.75
N ASP A 316 18.16 22.38 -25.72
CA ASP A 316 19.34 22.40 -26.60
C ASP A 316 19.28 23.61 -27.57
N GLU A 317 18.08 24.00 -28.05
CA GLU A 317 17.88 25.21 -28.89
C GLU A 317 18.10 26.52 -28.13
N GLU A 318 17.58 26.64 -26.90
CA GLU A 318 17.71 27.85 -26.06
C GLU A 318 19.12 28.01 -25.41
N GLN A 319 20.05 27.09 -25.67
CA GLN A 319 21.41 27.06 -25.10
C GLN A 319 21.46 27.15 -23.56
N LEU A 320 20.48 26.53 -22.89
CA LEU A 320 20.30 26.64 -21.43
C LEU A 320 21.42 25.99 -20.59
N SER A 321 22.37 25.31 -21.25
CA SER A 321 23.57 24.70 -20.65
C SER A 321 24.47 25.70 -19.90
N ILE A 322 24.39 26.99 -20.23
CA ILE A 322 25.13 28.07 -19.57
C ILE A 322 24.38 28.63 -18.35
N TRP A 323 23.04 28.53 -18.33
CA TRP A 323 22.18 29.20 -17.34
C TRP A 323 21.58 28.25 -16.30
N GLU A 324 20.99 27.12 -16.71
CA GLU A 324 20.37 26.14 -15.79
C GLU A 324 20.80 24.68 -16.08
N PRO A 325 22.09 24.33 -15.88
CA PRO A 325 22.57 22.96 -16.07
C PRO A 325 21.87 21.93 -15.16
N LYS A 326 21.31 22.36 -14.03
CA LYS A 326 20.52 21.49 -13.11
C LYS A 326 19.22 20.97 -13.76
N LEU A 327 18.50 21.82 -14.48
CA LEU A 327 17.26 21.44 -15.17
C LEU A 327 17.55 20.46 -16.31
N LEU A 328 18.64 20.69 -17.05
CA LEU A 328 19.15 19.76 -18.07
C LEU A 328 19.52 18.40 -17.45
N ALA A 329 20.32 18.36 -16.38
CA ALA A 329 20.68 17.12 -15.68
C ALA A 329 19.43 16.35 -15.20
N HIS A 330 18.47 17.03 -14.57
CA HIS A 330 17.22 16.43 -14.12
C HIS A 330 16.40 15.86 -15.30
N THR A 331 16.28 16.61 -16.40
CA THR A 331 15.55 16.18 -17.60
C THR A 331 16.21 14.96 -18.26
N TYR A 332 17.53 14.95 -18.42
CA TYR A 332 18.25 13.79 -18.97
C TYR A 332 18.21 12.57 -18.04
N ASN A 333 18.18 12.75 -16.71
CA ASN A 333 17.99 11.66 -15.75
C ASN A 333 16.59 11.02 -15.90
N LEU A 334 15.52 11.82 -15.90
CA LEU A 334 14.17 11.32 -16.17
C LEU A 334 14.09 10.63 -17.54
N LEU A 335 14.71 11.19 -18.58
CA LEU A 335 14.73 10.62 -19.92
C LEU A 335 15.44 9.27 -19.95
N PHE A 336 16.62 9.15 -19.34
CA PHE A 336 17.34 7.89 -19.19
C PHE A 336 16.49 6.84 -18.45
N GLN A 337 15.88 7.21 -17.31
CA GLN A 337 15.01 6.31 -16.55
C GLN A 337 13.78 5.86 -17.37
N SER A 338 13.22 6.74 -18.20
CA SER A 338 12.12 6.41 -19.10
C SER A 338 12.53 5.35 -20.14
N TYR A 339 13.71 5.50 -20.77
CA TYR A 339 14.25 4.51 -21.69
C TYR A 339 14.64 3.21 -20.97
N GLN A 340 15.19 3.28 -19.74
CA GLN A 340 15.54 2.09 -18.96
C GLN A 340 14.28 1.27 -18.61
N LYS A 341 13.18 1.94 -18.22
CA LYS A 341 11.86 1.32 -18.01
C LYS A 341 11.28 0.71 -19.30
N GLN A 342 11.48 1.34 -20.45
CA GLN A 342 11.10 0.77 -21.75
C GLN A 342 11.97 -0.44 -22.13
N SER A 343 13.29 -0.38 -21.92
CA SER A 343 14.23 -1.44 -22.31
C SER A 343 14.08 -2.71 -21.46
N LYS A 344 13.67 -2.56 -20.18
CA LYS A 344 13.24 -3.68 -19.34
C LYS A 344 12.04 -4.46 -19.94
N LYS A 345 11.18 -3.81 -20.73
CA LYS A 345 10.09 -4.44 -21.52
C LYS A 345 10.58 -4.92 -22.90
N ASN A 346 11.29 -4.07 -23.65
CA ASN A 346 11.73 -4.32 -25.03
C ASN A 346 13.27 -4.51 -25.09
N LYS A 347 13.75 -5.69 -24.69
CA LYS A 347 15.20 -5.94 -24.53
C LYS A 347 16.02 -5.94 -25.82
N ASP A 348 15.41 -6.18 -26.97
CA ASP A 348 16.11 -6.38 -28.25
C ASP A 348 16.09 -5.16 -29.17
N ASP A 349 15.42 -4.07 -28.79
CA ASP A 349 15.38 -2.84 -29.57
C ASP A 349 16.76 -2.12 -29.55
N LYS A 350 17.40 -2.07 -30.73
CA LYS A 350 18.68 -1.38 -30.95
C LYS A 350 18.55 0.14 -30.95
N CYS A 351 17.44 0.68 -31.47
CA CYS A 351 17.17 2.12 -31.49
C CYS A 351 16.99 2.65 -30.06
N LEU A 352 16.26 1.91 -29.22
CA LEU A 352 16.09 2.26 -27.81
C LEU A 352 17.41 2.25 -27.02
N LYS A 353 18.31 1.31 -27.31
CA LYS A 353 19.68 1.29 -26.73
C LYS A 353 20.48 2.52 -27.14
N GLU A 354 20.51 2.84 -28.45
CA GLU A 354 21.18 4.04 -28.95
C GLU A 354 20.59 5.36 -28.39
N LYS A 355 19.29 5.38 -28.03
CA LYS A 355 18.66 6.50 -27.32
C LYS A 355 19.06 6.55 -25.84
N LEU A 356 19.11 5.41 -25.16
CA LEU A 356 19.52 5.27 -23.77
C LEU A 356 20.99 5.68 -23.55
N ASP A 357 21.89 5.22 -24.42
CA ASP A 357 23.32 5.56 -24.37
C ASP A 357 23.54 7.07 -24.54
N LYS A 358 22.87 7.72 -25.51
CA LYS A 358 22.93 9.18 -25.71
C LYS A 358 22.39 9.98 -24.53
N ALA A 359 21.31 9.51 -23.88
CA ALA A 359 20.80 10.13 -22.66
C ALA A 359 21.80 10.00 -21.50
N TYR A 360 22.49 8.86 -21.39
CA TYR A 360 23.55 8.64 -20.40
C TYR A 360 24.79 9.50 -20.66
N GLU A 361 25.23 9.66 -21.92
CA GLU A 361 26.33 10.56 -22.31
C GLU A 361 26.02 12.02 -21.93
N LYS A 362 24.81 12.50 -22.26
CA LYS A 362 24.34 13.85 -21.88
C LYS A 362 24.24 14.00 -20.36
N LEU A 363 23.72 13.00 -19.64
CA LEU A 363 23.67 13.02 -18.17
C LEU A 363 25.08 13.10 -17.56
N CYS A 364 26.05 12.30 -18.05
CA CYS A 364 27.45 12.36 -17.61
C CYS A 364 28.08 13.75 -17.75
N TRP A 365 27.67 14.54 -18.74
CA TRP A 365 28.20 15.88 -18.98
C TRP A 365 27.66 16.93 -17.99
N PHE A 366 26.38 16.83 -17.61
CA PHE A 366 25.73 17.82 -16.73
C PHE A 366 25.72 17.41 -15.24
N ASP A 367 25.64 16.11 -14.94
CA ASP A 367 25.74 15.55 -13.59
C ASP A 367 26.38 14.14 -13.61
N PRO A 368 27.72 14.05 -13.53
CA PRO A 368 28.42 12.77 -13.47
C PRO A 368 28.18 12.00 -12.16
N VAL A 369 27.71 12.65 -11.08
CA VAL A 369 27.45 11.98 -9.80
C VAL A 369 26.19 11.14 -9.91
N THR A 370 25.11 11.73 -10.41
CA THR A 370 23.85 11.02 -10.69
C THR A 370 24.02 9.97 -11.79
N ALA A 371 24.85 10.24 -12.82
CA ALA A 371 25.15 9.24 -13.85
C ALA A 371 25.81 7.98 -13.25
N LEU A 372 26.76 8.14 -12.32
CA LEU A 372 27.44 7.02 -11.68
C LEU A 372 26.51 6.19 -10.79
N SER A 373 25.63 6.83 -10.00
CA SER A 373 24.66 6.09 -9.17
C SER A 373 23.65 5.32 -10.01
N VAL A 374 23.15 5.91 -11.10
CA VAL A 374 22.14 5.31 -12.00
C VAL A 374 22.70 4.13 -12.81
N LYS A 375 24.03 4.02 -12.93
CA LYS A 375 24.72 2.86 -13.54
C LYS A 375 25.05 1.74 -12.54
N GLY A 376 24.89 1.98 -11.24
CA GLY A 376 25.28 1.07 -10.16
C GLY A 376 24.21 0.08 -9.68
N GLY A 377 23.00 0.10 -10.26
CA GLY A 377 21.86 -0.77 -9.88
C GLY A 377 20.90 -1.06 -11.04
#